data_AF-A0A951A1Z5-F1
#
_entry.id   AF-A0A951A1Z5-F1
#
_cell.length_a   1.000
_cell.length_b   1.000
_cell.length_c   1.000
_cell.angle_alpha   90.00
_cell.angle_beta   90.00
_cell.angle_gamma   90.00
#
_symmetry.space_group_name_H-M   'P 1'
#
loop_
_entity.id
_entity.type
_entity.pdbx_description
1 polymer ?
#
loop_
_entity_poly.entity_id
_entity_poly.type
_entity_poly.pdbx_seq_one_letter_code
_entity_poly.pdbx_strand_id
1 'polypeptide(L)'
;MRPCLFALTLLFALALLPLTIQGSAAWAESKIFDGVWEACQGQKGEQACIYYVLKQKDDRICGLWHYQATEEYDGRLIAESKGLSGRVTYTCARVGSETGIECADKAVPFSPSEWTKINKTLLICDGRLYALDGNGRSCADLGKSPGLPKLSSFTQPASKEDRDWMNACLNDPAYPPPQLRK
;
A
#
# COMPACT_ATOMS: atom_id res chain seq x y z
N MET A 1 -40.77 54.89 -60.35
CA MET A 1 -41.15 54.83 -58.91
C MET A 1 -40.45 53.65 -58.26
N ARG A 2 -39.86 53.81 -57.06
CA ARG A 2 -39.59 52.72 -56.08
C ARG A 2 -40.93 52.32 -55.40
N PRO A 3 -41.14 51.18 -54.69
CA PRO A 3 -40.20 50.37 -53.87
C PRO A 3 -40.23 48.84 -54.18
N CYS A 4 -39.92 47.88 -53.28
CA CYS A 4 -38.65 47.50 -52.61
C CYS A 4 -38.79 46.05 -52.03
N LEU A 5 -37.68 45.41 -51.59
CA LEU A 5 -37.60 44.22 -50.69
C LEU A 5 -38.07 42.86 -51.27
N PHE A 6 -37.62 41.65 -50.87
CA PHE A 6 -36.64 41.09 -49.90
C PHE A 6 -35.73 40.07 -50.66
N ALA A 7 -34.45 39.79 -50.39
CA ALA A 7 -33.67 39.58 -49.17
C ALA A 7 -33.95 38.25 -48.41
N LEU A 8 -33.18 37.19 -48.71
CA LEU A 8 -32.66 36.25 -47.69
C LEU A 8 -31.48 35.39 -48.22
N THR A 9 -30.25 35.78 -47.89
CA THR A 9 -29.05 34.94 -48.04
C THR A 9 -28.75 34.24 -46.70
N LEU A 10 -28.89 32.90 -46.64
CA LEU A 10 -28.44 32.14 -45.48
C LEU A 10 -26.92 31.92 -45.53
N LEU A 11 -26.19 32.66 -44.69
CA LEU A 11 -24.78 32.39 -44.39
C LEU A 11 -24.68 31.35 -43.28
N PHE A 12 -24.24 30.14 -43.64
CA PHE A 12 -23.94 29.07 -42.68
C PHE A 12 -22.59 29.36 -41.99
N ALA A 13 -22.62 29.75 -40.72
CA ALA A 13 -21.43 29.92 -39.92
C ALA A 13 -20.96 28.58 -39.35
N LEU A 14 -19.90 27.99 -39.92
CA LEU A 14 -19.22 26.84 -39.30
C LEU A 14 -18.39 27.32 -38.10
N ALA A 15 -18.87 27.08 -36.89
CA ALA A 15 -18.08 27.24 -35.68
C ALA A 15 -17.13 26.04 -35.50
N LEU A 16 -15.84 26.25 -35.77
CA LEU A 16 -14.79 25.29 -35.44
C LEU A 16 -14.49 25.34 -33.94
N LEU A 17 -15.02 24.36 -33.19
CA LEU A 17 -14.65 24.16 -31.78
C LEU A 17 -13.36 23.32 -31.69
N PRO A 18 -12.32 23.77 -30.98
CA PRO A 18 -11.12 22.98 -30.76
C PRO A 18 -11.40 21.84 -29.77
N LEU A 19 -11.20 20.60 -30.21
CA LEU A 19 -11.19 19.41 -29.36
C LEU A 19 -9.97 19.43 -28.44
N THR A 20 -10.12 20.00 -27.24
CA THR A 20 -9.13 19.88 -26.17
C THR A 20 -9.16 18.46 -25.60
N ILE A 21 -8.28 17.59 -26.09
CA ILE A 21 -8.05 16.26 -25.52
C ILE A 21 -7.32 16.42 -24.18
N GLN A 22 -8.04 16.77 -23.12
CA GLN A 22 -7.57 16.66 -21.74
C GLN A 22 -7.64 15.20 -21.30
N GLY A 23 -6.74 14.40 -21.86
CA GLY A 23 -6.43 13.04 -21.41
C GLY A 23 -5.67 13.03 -20.09
N SER A 24 -6.22 13.69 -19.06
CA SER A 24 -5.75 13.52 -17.69
C SER A 24 -6.15 12.12 -17.24
N ALA A 25 -5.28 11.15 -17.51
CA ALA A 25 -5.29 9.88 -16.81
C ALA A 25 -5.07 10.20 -15.33
N ALA A 26 -6.17 10.35 -14.59
CA ALA A 26 -6.14 10.41 -13.14
C ALA A 26 -5.51 9.10 -12.68
N TRP A 27 -4.26 9.19 -12.22
CA TRP A 27 -3.62 8.12 -11.49
C TRP A 27 -4.43 7.94 -10.22
N ALA A 28 -5.45 7.08 -10.27
CA ALA A 28 -6.23 6.74 -9.10
C ALA A 28 -5.24 6.27 -8.02
N GLU A 29 -5.31 6.86 -6.82
CA GLU A 29 -4.50 6.44 -5.68
C GLU A 29 -4.61 4.92 -5.54
N SER A 30 -3.53 4.23 -5.94
CA SER A 30 -3.58 2.80 -6.21
C SER A 30 -3.47 2.03 -4.90
N LYS A 31 -4.56 2.01 -4.12
CA LYS A 31 -4.70 1.36 -2.80
C LYS A 31 -4.73 -0.17 -2.89
N ILE A 32 -3.83 -0.76 -3.68
CA ILE A 32 -3.72 -2.20 -3.86
C ILE A 32 -3.29 -2.91 -2.58
N PHE A 33 -2.51 -2.22 -1.73
CA PHE A 33 -2.09 -2.68 -0.42
C PHE A 33 -3.13 -2.39 0.68
N ASP A 34 -4.31 -1.84 0.39
CA ASP A 34 -5.38 -1.75 1.40
C ASP A 34 -6.05 -3.13 1.59
N GLY A 35 -5.92 -3.74 2.76
CA GLY A 35 -6.63 -4.97 3.10
C GLY A 35 -5.94 -5.84 4.14
N VAL A 36 -6.37 -7.11 4.19
CA VAL A 36 -5.76 -8.15 5.01
C VAL A 36 -5.39 -9.33 4.12
N TRP A 37 -4.22 -9.91 4.36
CA TRP A 37 -3.76 -11.13 3.70
C TRP A 37 -3.31 -12.12 4.77
N GLU A 38 -3.76 -13.36 4.69
CA GLU A 38 -3.50 -14.40 5.70
C GLU A 38 -3.32 -15.77 5.05
N ALA A 39 -2.40 -16.58 5.56
CA ALA A 39 -2.44 -18.02 5.36
C ALA A 39 -2.03 -18.74 6.65
N CYS A 40 -2.76 -19.81 6.98
CA CYS A 40 -2.39 -20.74 8.04
C CYS A 40 -2.07 -22.13 7.46
N GLN A 41 -1.10 -22.82 8.05
CA GLN A 41 -0.72 -24.18 7.72
C GLN A 41 -0.68 -25.04 8.99
N GLY A 42 -1.35 -26.19 8.95
CA GLY A 42 -1.24 -27.20 10.01
C GLY A 42 0.09 -27.95 9.91
N GLN A 43 0.92 -27.87 10.94
CA GLN A 43 2.18 -28.59 11.08
C GLN A 43 2.08 -29.47 12.34
N LYS A 44 1.95 -30.79 12.16
CA LYS A 44 1.98 -31.81 13.24
C LYS A 44 0.99 -31.59 14.42
N GLY A 45 -0.11 -30.89 14.19
CA GLY A 45 -1.13 -30.60 15.22
C GLY A 45 -1.08 -29.17 15.76
N GLU A 46 -0.02 -28.42 15.46
CA GLU A 46 0.06 -26.97 15.70
C GLU A 46 -0.32 -26.21 14.42
N GLN A 47 -0.88 -25.01 14.57
CA GLN A 47 -1.28 -24.15 13.46
C GLN A 47 -0.32 -22.97 13.37
N ALA A 48 0.50 -22.93 12.32
CA ALA A 48 1.32 -21.78 12.00
C ALA A 48 0.51 -20.81 11.13
N CYS A 49 0.41 -19.54 11.50
CA CYS A 49 -0.34 -18.51 10.76
C CYS A 49 0.55 -17.31 10.46
N ILE A 50 0.44 -16.77 9.25
CA ILE A 50 1.06 -15.51 8.87
C ILE A 50 -0.03 -14.58 8.35
N TYR A 51 -0.09 -13.35 8.86
CA TYR A 51 -0.95 -12.33 8.29
C TYR A 51 -0.29 -10.94 8.22
N TYR A 52 -0.83 -10.13 7.31
CA TYR A 52 -0.53 -8.71 7.19
C TYR A 52 -1.84 -7.93 7.15
N VAL A 53 -1.93 -6.88 7.96
CA VAL A 53 -3.00 -5.87 7.91
C VAL A 53 -2.37 -4.60 7.36
N LEU A 54 -2.67 -4.24 6.13
CA LEU A 54 -2.00 -3.14 5.43
C LEU A 54 -3.00 -2.04 5.07
N LYS A 55 -2.50 -0.80 5.15
CA LYS A 55 -3.18 0.41 4.69
C LYS A 55 -2.25 1.25 3.85
N GLN A 56 -2.81 1.91 2.83
CA GLN A 56 -2.07 2.71 1.87
C GLN A 56 -2.73 4.07 1.65
N LYS A 57 -1.88 5.10 1.64
CA LYS A 57 -2.22 6.46 1.24
C LYS A 57 -1.09 6.99 0.37
N ASP A 58 -1.41 7.49 -0.80
CA ASP A 58 -0.42 7.88 -1.82
C ASP A 58 0.56 6.72 -2.11
N ASP A 59 1.86 6.97 -2.07
CA ASP A 59 2.90 5.95 -2.17
C ASP A 59 3.17 5.22 -0.84
N ARG A 60 2.71 5.73 0.30
CA ARG A 60 3.03 5.18 1.63
C ARG A 60 2.10 4.04 2.05
N ILE A 61 2.71 2.97 2.52
CA ILE A 61 2.05 1.85 3.20
C ILE A 61 2.42 1.90 4.69
N CYS A 62 1.43 1.78 5.56
CA CYS A 62 1.60 1.51 6.99
C CYS A 62 0.82 0.24 7.31
N GLY A 63 1.36 -0.63 8.15
CA GLY A 63 0.65 -1.87 8.47
C GLY A 63 1.22 -2.67 9.62
N LEU A 64 0.50 -3.73 9.94
CA LEU A 64 0.85 -4.75 10.92
C LEU A 64 1.29 -6.01 10.20
N TRP A 65 2.20 -6.75 10.82
CA TRP A 65 2.58 -8.09 10.42
C TRP A 65 2.55 -9.00 11.64
N HIS A 66 2.27 -10.28 11.42
CA HIS A 66 2.21 -11.28 12.48
C HIS A 66 2.62 -12.65 11.93
N TYR A 67 3.35 -13.38 12.76
CA TYR A 67 3.76 -14.77 12.55
C TYR A 67 3.54 -15.56 13.85
N GLN A 68 2.56 -16.46 13.84
CA GLN A 68 2.37 -17.48 14.86
C GLN A 68 3.02 -18.79 14.40
N ALA A 69 3.85 -19.37 15.24
CA ALA A 69 4.22 -20.78 15.20
C ALA A 69 4.32 -21.29 16.65
N THR A 70 5.45 -21.88 17.04
CA THR A 70 5.76 -22.21 18.45
C THR A 70 5.85 -20.98 19.35
N GLU A 71 6.22 -19.84 18.77
CA GLU A 71 6.20 -18.51 19.39
C GLU A 71 5.32 -17.57 18.55
N GLU A 72 4.83 -16.51 19.19
CA GLU A 72 4.05 -15.45 18.56
C GLU A 72 4.95 -14.23 18.35
N TYR A 73 5.05 -13.75 17.11
CA TYR A 73 5.74 -12.51 16.78
C TYR A 73 4.78 -11.58 16.04
N ASP A 74 4.60 -10.38 16.56
CA ASP A 74 3.78 -9.32 15.99
C ASP A 74 4.59 -8.02 15.88
N GLY A 75 4.25 -7.19 14.90
CA GLY A 75 4.97 -5.97 14.65
C GLY A 75 4.29 -4.98 13.71
N ARG A 76 4.92 -3.81 13.60
CA ARG A 76 4.49 -2.70 12.73
C ARG A 76 5.51 -2.51 11.62
N LEU A 77 5.07 -2.06 10.45
CA LEU A 77 5.93 -1.78 9.30
C LEU A 77 5.54 -0.51 8.56
N ILE A 78 6.54 0.10 7.93
CA ILE A 78 6.38 1.21 6.98
C ILE A 78 7.05 0.83 5.67
N ALA A 79 6.33 1.01 4.57
CA ALA A 79 6.80 0.67 3.22
C ALA A 79 6.44 1.74 2.18
N GLU A 80 7.19 1.76 1.09
CA GLU A 80 7.00 2.66 -0.05
C GLU A 80 6.55 1.84 -1.27
N SER A 81 5.39 2.17 -1.84
CA SER A 81 4.78 1.48 -2.97
C SER A 81 5.21 2.05 -4.32
N LYS A 82 5.32 1.16 -5.31
CA LYS A 82 5.58 1.49 -6.71
C LYS A 82 4.96 0.40 -7.60
N GLY A 83 3.80 0.70 -8.17
CA GLY A 83 2.99 -0.31 -8.85
C GLY A 83 2.65 -1.45 -7.88
N LEU A 84 2.84 -2.70 -8.30
CA LEU A 84 2.55 -3.91 -7.51
C LEU A 84 3.52 -4.21 -6.35
N SER A 85 4.60 -3.42 -6.21
CA SER A 85 5.67 -3.65 -5.24
C SER A 85 5.62 -2.62 -4.11
N GLY A 86 5.81 -3.05 -2.87
CA GLY A 86 5.97 -2.23 -1.67
C GLY A 86 7.30 -2.55 -0.98
N ARG A 87 8.25 -1.63 -0.97
CA ARG A 87 9.55 -1.82 -0.31
C ARG A 87 9.43 -1.43 1.16
N VAL A 88 9.49 -2.42 2.06
CA VAL A 88 9.50 -2.20 3.51
C VAL A 88 10.84 -1.61 3.90
N THR A 89 10.81 -0.39 4.44
CA THR A 89 11.99 0.38 4.83
C THR A 89 12.26 0.30 6.34
N TYR A 90 11.18 0.17 7.12
CA TYR A 90 11.22 0.18 8.58
C TYR A 90 10.27 -0.87 9.14
N THR A 91 10.72 -1.55 10.19
CA THR A 91 9.87 -2.40 11.02
C THR A 91 10.26 -2.30 12.50
N CYS A 92 9.30 -2.56 13.37
CA CYS A 92 9.50 -2.86 14.78
C CYS A 92 8.64 -4.08 15.13
N ALA A 93 9.04 -4.79 16.17
CA ALA A 93 8.32 -5.89 16.80
C ALA A 93 9.02 -6.20 18.13
N ARG A 94 8.40 -7.01 19.00
CA ARG A 94 9.08 -7.52 20.20
C ARG A 94 10.49 -8.02 19.86
N VAL A 95 11.44 -7.72 20.75
CA VAL A 95 12.86 -8.04 20.52
C VAL A 95 13.01 -9.55 20.32
N GLY A 96 13.49 -9.95 19.15
CA GLY A 96 13.38 -11.32 18.67
C GLY A 96 14.20 -11.59 17.40
N SER A 97 13.82 -12.63 16.66
CA SER A 97 14.62 -13.18 15.56
C SER A 97 14.71 -12.30 14.30
N GLU A 98 13.68 -11.48 14.01
CA GLU A 98 13.68 -10.55 12.85
C GLU A 98 13.90 -9.07 13.23
N THR A 99 13.82 -8.72 14.52
CA THR A 99 13.75 -7.33 14.99
C THR A 99 14.55 -7.09 16.28
N GLY A 100 15.44 -6.10 16.22
CA GLY A 100 16.23 -5.67 17.38
C GLY A 100 15.60 -4.56 18.22
N ILE A 101 14.43 -4.05 17.84
CA ILE A 101 13.79 -2.87 18.43
C ILE A 101 12.29 -3.10 18.59
N GLU A 102 11.82 -3.01 19.84
CA GLU A 102 10.41 -3.07 20.22
C GLU A 102 9.63 -1.87 19.68
N CYS A 103 8.36 -2.07 19.33
CA CYS A 103 7.53 -1.00 18.81
C CYS A 103 7.24 0.05 19.87
N ALA A 104 7.53 1.31 19.57
CA ALA A 104 7.07 2.43 20.39
C ALA A 104 5.53 2.53 20.38
N ASP A 105 4.96 2.90 21.53
CA ASP A 105 3.52 3.17 21.72
C ASP A 105 2.98 4.23 20.74
N LYS A 106 3.86 5.13 20.27
CA LYS A 106 3.49 6.28 19.44
C LYS A 106 4.00 6.11 18.02
N ALA A 107 3.12 6.37 17.05
CA ALA A 107 3.45 6.38 15.63
C ALA A 107 4.25 7.62 15.18
N VAL A 108 4.05 8.75 15.89
CA VAL A 108 4.45 10.08 15.43
C VAL A 108 4.96 10.97 16.58
N PRO A 109 5.92 11.87 16.31
CA PRO A 109 6.66 12.02 15.05
C PRO A 109 7.59 10.82 14.80
N PHE A 110 7.75 10.41 13.54
CA PHE A 110 8.66 9.30 13.18
C PHE A 110 10.10 9.58 13.68
N SER A 111 10.62 8.72 14.56
CA SER A 111 12.01 8.75 15.01
C SER A 111 12.78 7.52 14.50
N PRO A 112 13.81 7.67 13.65
CA PRO A 112 14.55 6.53 13.09
C PRO A 112 15.18 5.57 14.12
N SER A 113 15.38 6.00 15.37
CA SER A 113 15.94 5.17 16.45
C SER A 113 14.96 4.16 17.03
N GLU A 114 13.66 4.30 16.74
CA GLU A 114 12.58 3.41 17.21
C GLU A 114 12.27 2.30 16.19
N TRP A 115 13.06 2.19 15.11
CA TRP A 115 12.79 1.31 13.98
C TRP A 115 14.02 0.53 13.53
N THR A 116 13.85 -0.78 13.35
CA THR A 116 14.82 -1.59 12.61
C THR A 116 14.71 -1.23 11.12
N LYS A 117 15.78 -0.67 10.54
CA LYS A 117 15.84 -0.41 9.10
C LYS A 117 16.03 -1.73 8.34
N ILE A 118 15.10 -2.05 7.46
CA ILE A 118 15.10 -3.29 6.67
C ILE A 118 14.96 -3.01 5.18
N ASN A 119 15.05 -4.06 4.38
CA ASN A 119 14.80 -4.04 2.94
C ASN A 119 14.14 -5.35 2.50
N LYS A 120 12.87 -5.52 2.90
CA LYS A 120 11.99 -6.60 2.41
C LYS A 120 11.04 -6.06 1.35
N THR A 121 10.64 -6.90 0.40
CA THR A 121 9.69 -6.56 -0.65
C THR A 121 8.34 -7.23 -0.38
N LEU A 122 7.28 -6.43 -0.27
CA LEU A 122 5.89 -6.86 -0.39
C LEU A 122 5.51 -6.80 -1.87
N LEU A 123 4.98 -7.88 -2.44
CA LEU A 123 4.61 -7.94 -3.85
C LEU A 123 3.17 -8.48 -4.00
N ILE A 124 2.33 -7.78 -4.75
CA ILE A 124 0.97 -8.22 -5.08
C ILE A 124 0.96 -8.89 -6.45
N CYS A 125 0.64 -10.19 -6.50
CA CYS A 125 0.48 -10.95 -7.74
C CYS A 125 -0.81 -11.76 -7.67
N ASP A 126 -1.66 -11.64 -8.70
CA ASP A 126 -2.97 -12.32 -8.79
C ASP A 126 -3.85 -12.13 -7.53
N GLY A 127 -3.78 -10.95 -6.91
CA GLY A 127 -4.50 -10.58 -5.68
C GLY A 127 -3.86 -11.10 -4.39
N ARG A 128 -2.78 -11.86 -4.46
CA ARG A 128 -2.08 -12.50 -3.34
C ARG A 128 -0.84 -11.71 -2.95
N LEU A 129 -0.55 -11.66 -1.65
CA LEU A 129 0.61 -10.96 -1.09
C LEU A 129 1.78 -11.92 -0.90
N TYR A 130 2.95 -11.49 -1.35
CA TYR A 130 4.22 -12.17 -1.19
C TYR A 130 5.17 -11.28 -0.40
N ALA A 131 5.56 -11.71 0.80
CA ALA A 131 6.67 -11.12 1.54
C ALA A 131 7.97 -11.83 1.10
N LEU A 132 8.93 -11.06 0.59
CA LEU A 132 10.14 -11.54 -0.05
C LEU A 132 11.36 -10.82 0.55
N ASP A 133 12.40 -11.56 0.90
CA ASP A 133 13.66 -10.96 1.32
C ASP A 133 14.43 -10.40 0.12
N GLY A 134 15.02 -9.22 0.29
CA GLY A 134 15.79 -8.55 -0.75
C GLY A 134 14.94 -7.80 -1.79
N ASN A 135 15.54 -7.55 -2.95
CA ASN A 135 15.00 -6.71 -4.03
C ASN A 135 14.74 -7.51 -5.31
N GLY A 136 13.82 -7.01 -6.15
CA GLY A 136 13.87 -7.24 -7.59
C GLY A 136 13.21 -8.51 -8.13
N ARG A 137 12.39 -9.21 -7.33
CA ARG A 137 11.54 -10.29 -7.84
C ARG A 137 10.24 -9.72 -8.41
N SER A 138 9.84 -10.23 -9.57
CA SER A 138 8.57 -9.96 -10.23
C SER A 138 7.58 -11.11 -10.03
N CYS A 139 6.32 -10.95 -10.46
CA CYS A 139 5.33 -12.04 -10.41
C CYS A 139 5.75 -13.28 -11.20
N ALA A 140 6.54 -13.12 -12.28
CA ALA A 140 7.04 -14.25 -13.05
C ALA A 140 8.06 -15.11 -12.26
N ASP A 141 8.76 -14.52 -11.28
CA ASP A 141 9.82 -15.17 -10.52
C ASP A 141 9.30 -15.97 -9.31
N LEU A 142 7.98 -15.99 -9.07
CA LEU A 142 7.36 -16.63 -7.90
C LEU A 142 7.14 -18.14 -8.06
N GLY A 143 7.11 -18.64 -9.29
CA GLY A 143 6.94 -20.06 -9.60
C GLY A 143 5.65 -20.64 -9.01
N LYS A 144 5.78 -21.66 -8.15
CA LYS A 144 4.64 -22.30 -7.44
C LYS A 144 4.43 -21.77 -6.02
N SER A 145 5.06 -20.66 -5.63
CA SER A 145 4.87 -20.10 -4.28
C SER A 145 3.40 -19.72 -4.08
N PRO A 146 2.72 -20.21 -3.03
CA PRO A 146 1.29 -20.00 -2.90
C PRO A 146 0.95 -18.55 -2.60
N GLY A 147 1.77 -17.81 -1.84
CA GLY A 147 1.43 -16.46 -1.38
C GLY A 147 0.21 -16.40 -0.46
N LEU A 148 0.10 -15.31 0.29
CA LEU A 148 -1.01 -15.09 1.21
C LEU A 148 -2.23 -14.60 0.40
N PRO A 149 -3.37 -15.30 0.41
CA PRO A 149 -4.61 -14.80 -0.21
C PRO A 149 -5.14 -13.57 0.53
N LYS A 150 -5.80 -12.66 -0.20
CA LYS A 150 -6.51 -11.51 0.38
C LYS A 150 -7.81 -11.98 1.02
N LEU A 151 -8.09 -11.57 2.26
CA LEU A 151 -9.32 -11.90 2.97
C LEU A 151 -10.40 -10.83 2.74
N SER A 152 -11.65 -11.27 2.61
CA SER A 152 -12.86 -10.42 2.64
C SER A 152 -13.33 -10.10 4.06
N SER A 153 -12.93 -10.90 5.03
CA SER A 153 -13.28 -10.79 6.45
C SER A 153 -12.11 -11.30 7.29
N PHE A 154 -11.75 -10.58 8.34
CA PHE A 154 -10.63 -10.93 9.22
C PHE A 154 -11.11 -11.01 10.67
N THR A 155 -10.82 -12.14 11.32
CA THR A 155 -11.42 -12.50 12.62
C THR A 155 -10.64 -11.94 13.80
N GLN A 156 -9.38 -11.55 13.61
CA GLN A 156 -8.54 -10.90 14.62
C GLN A 156 -8.54 -9.38 14.39
N PRO A 157 -9.46 -8.58 14.98
CA PRO A 157 -9.47 -7.15 14.73
C PRO A 157 -8.19 -6.51 15.28
N ALA A 158 -7.42 -5.85 14.40
CA ALA A 158 -6.35 -4.92 14.80
C ALA A 158 -6.84 -4.02 15.94
N SER A 159 -6.04 -3.84 17.00
CA SER A 159 -6.49 -3.16 18.22
C SER A 159 -6.90 -1.70 17.94
N LYS A 160 -7.55 -1.03 18.90
CA LYS A 160 -7.81 0.41 18.74
C LYS A 160 -6.50 1.18 18.56
N GLU A 161 -5.47 0.83 19.34
CA GLU A 161 -4.14 1.42 19.26
C GLU A 161 -3.52 1.21 17.89
N ASP A 162 -3.58 0.01 17.32
CA ASP A 162 -2.98 -0.26 16.00
C ASP A 162 -3.69 0.47 14.86
N ARG A 163 -5.02 0.63 14.96
CA ARG A 163 -5.78 1.44 14.00
C ARG A 163 -5.41 2.92 14.11
N ASP A 164 -5.29 3.44 15.32
CA ASP A 164 -4.85 4.81 15.56
C ASP A 164 -3.39 5.01 15.11
N TRP A 165 -2.52 4.03 15.35
CA TRP A 165 -1.13 3.99 14.90
C TRP A 165 -1.04 3.99 13.37
N MET A 166 -1.77 3.12 12.67
CA MET A 166 -1.80 3.10 11.20
C MET A 166 -2.29 4.43 10.63
N ASN A 167 -3.36 5.00 11.21
CA ASN A 167 -3.90 6.30 10.79
C ASN A 167 -2.90 7.45 11.02
N ALA A 168 -2.23 7.48 12.16
CA ALA A 168 -1.20 8.48 12.47
C ALA A 168 0.02 8.31 11.55
N CYS A 169 0.48 7.09 11.33
CA CYS A 169 1.54 6.75 10.38
C CYS A 169 1.19 7.30 8.98
N LEU A 170 0.04 6.95 8.40
CA LEU A 170 -0.34 7.39 7.04
C LEU A 170 -0.42 8.91 6.87
N ASN A 171 -0.55 9.67 7.97
CA ASN A 171 -0.69 11.13 7.94
C ASN A 171 0.52 11.88 8.52
N ASP A 172 1.62 11.21 8.86
CA ASP A 172 2.82 11.86 9.40
C ASP A 172 3.56 12.68 8.34
N PRO A 173 3.59 14.03 8.41
CA PRO A 173 4.29 14.88 7.44
C PRO A 173 5.83 14.85 7.61
N ALA A 174 6.34 14.31 8.72
CA ALA A 174 7.78 14.14 8.93
C ALA A 174 8.36 13.00 8.06
N TYR A 175 7.51 12.07 7.59
CA TYR A 175 7.91 10.93 6.77
C TYR A 175 7.51 11.12 5.28
N PRO A 176 8.33 10.66 4.31
CA PRO A 176 9.67 10.10 4.50
C PRO A 176 10.61 11.19 5.07
N PRO A 177 11.50 10.86 6.02
CA PRO A 177 12.43 11.84 6.56
C PRO A 177 13.32 12.43 5.45
N PRO A 178 13.81 13.68 5.57
CA PRO A 178 14.50 14.38 4.48
C PRO A 178 15.62 13.58 3.80
N GLN A 179 16.39 12.79 4.57
CA GLN A 179 17.45 11.91 4.08
C GLN A 179 16.98 10.71 3.21
N LEU A 180 15.67 10.49 3.09
CA LEU A 180 15.06 9.51 2.19
C LEU A 180 14.32 10.15 1.00
N ARG A 181 14.10 11.46 1.01
CA ARG A 181 13.52 12.22 -0.12
C ARG A 181 14.58 12.34 -1.22
N LYS A 182 14.53 11.45 -2.19
CA LYS A 182 15.37 11.48 -3.41
C LYS A 182 14.71 12.28 -4.52
#